data_AF-A0A412Z4D3-F1
#
_entry.id   AF-A0A412Z4D3-F1
#
_cell.length_a   1.000
_cell.length_b   1.000
_cell.length_c   1.000
_cell.angle_alpha   90.00
_cell.angle_beta   90.00
_cell.angle_gamma   90.00
#
_symmetry.space_group_name_H-M   'P 1'
#
loop_
_entity.id
_entity.type
_entity.pdbx_description
1 polymer ?
#
loop_
_entity_poly.entity_id
_entity_poly.type
_entity_poly.pdbx_seq_one_letter_code
_entity_poly.pdbx_strand_id
1 'polypeptide(L)'
;MKAGKLTAGFCLTVLLTAAAAVTSMAAPGTSGDWRQEQDGRWYYYDEGGTMCTGWIEVGGKHYYLYEDGHCAMNEITPDGFRVDADGAWYEAKRELLGQEFPLPAGFQNSISLGDGWGGAQAALNGAAGKISADSGGKRKLLIDSTAIEYKSAVKSAKDDARYMGLYKDSTTGGYRLDIFILLDRNSETQSLGEALDYEVFKAMLTTVSSTPDQLEEAVYSSWQGDNSWNISRAAITSVGDCSVIYEAGQGYGRYYLRPSG
;
A
#
# COMPACT_ATOMS: atom_id res chain seq x y z
N MET A 1 -14.12 46.33 42.00
CA MET A 1 -14.45 46.95 40.70
C MET A 1 -13.50 46.33 39.68
N LYS A 2 -13.86 45.71 38.56
CA LYS A 2 -15.13 45.49 37.84
C LYS A 2 -15.04 44.10 37.17
N ALA A 3 -16.17 43.43 37.09
CA ALA A 3 -16.42 42.30 36.19
C ALA A 3 -16.55 42.79 34.73
N GLY A 4 -16.32 41.89 33.77
CA GLY A 4 -16.67 42.06 32.35
C GLY A 4 -16.77 40.71 31.63
N LYS A 5 -17.98 40.30 31.26
CA LYS A 5 -18.35 39.14 30.42
C LYS A 5 -18.27 39.49 28.91
N LEU A 6 -18.50 38.47 28.07
CA LEU A 6 -19.04 38.46 26.67
C LEU A 6 -17.98 38.44 25.57
N THR A 7 -18.07 37.74 24.42
CA THR A 7 -18.87 36.63 23.86
C THR A 7 -18.23 36.28 22.49
N ALA A 8 -18.60 35.11 21.96
CA ALA A 8 -18.33 34.55 20.62
C ALA A 8 -18.05 35.51 19.43
N GLY A 9 -17.16 35.07 18.54
CA GLY A 9 -16.97 35.61 17.19
C GLY A 9 -16.43 34.53 16.24
N PHE A 10 -17.36 33.75 15.67
CA PHE A 10 -17.16 32.91 14.49
C PHE A 10 -16.84 33.84 13.32
N CYS A 11 -15.72 33.67 12.63
CA CYS A 11 -15.50 34.34 11.33
C CYS A 11 -15.17 33.30 10.28
N LEU A 12 -16.23 32.91 9.58
CA LEU A 12 -16.27 32.13 8.37
C LEU A 12 -15.66 32.95 7.23
N THR A 13 -14.60 32.46 6.60
CA THR A 13 -14.23 32.87 5.24
C THR A 13 -14.27 31.65 4.34
N VAL A 14 -15.44 31.44 3.74
CA VAL A 14 -15.63 30.64 2.54
C VAL A 14 -14.99 31.40 1.38
N LEU A 15 -13.98 30.80 0.75
CA LEU A 15 -13.60 31.13 -0.62
C LEU A 15 -13.92 29.88 -1.46
N LEU A 16 -15.09 29.95 -2.08
CA LEU A 16 -15.60 28.98 -3.04
C LEU A 16 -15.03 29.33 -4.43
N THR A 17 -14.36 28.38 -5.07
CA THR A 17 -14.29 28.32 -6.54
C THR A 17 -14.69 26.91 -6.99
N ALA A 18 -15.74 26.90 -7.80
CA ALA A 18 -16.43 25.83 -8.52
C ALA A 18 -15.52 24.79 -9.20
N ALA A 19 -15.96 23.61 -9.65
CA ALA A 19 -17.10 22.74 -9.37
C ALA A 19 -16.76 21.42 -10.10
N ALA A 20 -16.80 20.30 -9.41
CA ALA A 20 -17.09 19.00 -10.01
C ALA A 20 -18.15 18.38 -9.11
N ALA A 21 -19.30 18.07 -9.69
CA ALA A 21 -20.42 17.49 -8.96
C ALA A 21 -20.01 16.11 -8.43
N VAL A 22 -19.83 15.99 -7.12
CA VAL A 22 -19.85 14.70 -6.43
C VAL A 22 -21.24 14.61 -5.83
N THR A 23 -22.13 13.93 -6.54
CA THR A 23 -23.47 13.61 -6.04
C THR A 23 -23.36 12.61 -4.89
N SER A 24 -23.90 13.01 -3.74
CA SER A 24 -24.31 12.17 -2.59
C SER A 24 -23.21 11.37 -1.88
N MET A 25 -22.63 11.96 -0.84
CA MET A 25 -22.15 11.19 0.32
C MET A 25 -23.40 10.76 1.10
N ALA A 26 -23.83 9.51 0.96
CA ALA A 26 -24.93 8.97 1.76
C ALA A 26 -24.57 9.02 3.24
N ALA A 27 -25.49 9.50 4.07
CA ALA A 27 -25.31 9.65 5.51
C ALA A 27 -25.14 8.29 6.21
N PRO A 28 -24.38 8.21 7.32
CA PRO A 28 -24.20 6.96 8.07
C PRO A 28 -25.53 6.53 8.72
N GLY A 29 -25.95 5.28 8.45
CA GLY A 29 -27.11 4.64 9.07
C GLY A 29 -28.38 4.58 8.21
N THR A 30 -28.27 4.32 6.90
CA THR A 30 -29.46 4.15 6.05
C THR A 30 -30.27 2.91 6.46
N SER A 31 -31.57 3.05 6.76
CA SER A 31 -32.46 1.91 6.96
C SER A 31 -33.04 1.48 5.61
N GLY A 32 -32.18 1.06 4.68
CA GLY A 32 -32.57 0.57 3.37
C GLY A 32 -32.70 -0.95 3.32
N ASP A 33 -33.04 -1.47 2.14
CA ASP A 33 -33.27 -2.88 1.91
C ASP A 33 -32.40 -3.43 0.76
N TRP A 34 -31.80 -4.60 1.01
CA TRP A 34 -31.15 -5.41 -0.02
C TRP A 34 -32.19 -6.15 -0.87
N ARG A 35 -32.02 -6.14 -2.19
CA ARG A 35 -32.86 -6.88 -3.13
C ARG A 35 -32.00 -7.61 -4.15
N GLN A 36 -32.37 -8.85 -4.43
CA GLN A 36 -31.82 -9.59 -5.56
C GLN A 36 -32.76 -9.44 -6.75
N GLU A 37 -32.23 -9.02 -7.90
CA GLU A 37 -33.02 -8.86 -9.12
C GLU A 37 -32.98 -10.10 -10.02
N GLN A 38 -33.70 -10.06 -11.15
CA GLN A 38 -33.91 -11.20 -12.05
C GLN A 38 -32.62 -11.74 -12.67
N ASP A 39 -31.58 -10.92 -12.75
CA ASP A 39 -30.25 -11.30 -13.21
C ASP A 39 -29.41 -12.00 -12.13
N GLY A 40 -29.95 -12.15 -10.92
CA GLY A 40 -29.28 -12.76 -9.77
C GLY A 40 -28.33 -11.82 -9.02
N ARG A 41 -28.19 -10.56 -9.44
CA ARG A 41 -27.31 -9.58 -8.78
C ARG A 41 -28.01 -8.90 -7.61
N TRP A 42 -27.22 -8.43 -6.65
CA TRP A 42 -27.69 -7.74 -5.45
C TRP A 42 -27.66 -6.23 -5.63
N TYR A 43 -28.69 -5.58 -5.12
CA TYR A 43 -28.90 -4.13 -5.19
C TYR A 43 -29.32 -3.64 -3.80
N TYR A 44 -29.01 -2.39 -3.50
CA TYR A 44 -29.47 -1.74 -2.27
C TYR A 44 -30.36 -0.55 -2.61
N TYR A 45 -31.49 -0.45 -1.93
CA TYR A 45 -32.43 0.65 -2.07
C TYR A 45 -32.53 1.40 -0.75
N ASP A 46 -32.52 2.72 -0.80
CA ASP A 46 -32.80 3.54 0.37
C ASP A 46 -34.26 3.42 0.83
N GLU A 47 -34.60 4.04 1.95
CA GLU A 47 -35.95 4.06 2.52
C GLU A 47 -37.01 4.59 1.54
N GLY A 48 -36.62 5.46 0.61
CA GLY A 48 -37.48 6.00 -0.44
C GLY A 48 -37.72 5.04 -1.60
N GLY A 49 -37.06 3.88 -1.60
CA GLY A 49 -37.06 2.94 -2.71
C GLY A 49 -36.18 3.39 -3.88
N THR A 50 -35.24 4.32 -3.66
CA THR A 50 -34.28 4.75 -4.66
C THR A 50 -33.07 3.83 -4.65
N MET A 51 -32.68 3.33 -5.82
CA MET A 51 -31.49 2.49 -5.95
C MET A 51 -30.22 3.29 -5.62
N CYS A 52 -29.38 2.73 -4.75
CA CYS A 52 -28.11 3.33 -4.39
C CYS A 52 -26.99 2.94 -5.37
N THR A 53 -25.99 3.81 -5.49
CA THR A 53 -24.75 3.60 -6.24
C THR A 53 -23.56 4.13 -5.43
N GLY A 54 -22.34 3.71 -5.77
CA GLY A 54 -21.12 4.05 -5.03
C GLY A 54 -21.01 3.33 -3.68
N TRP A 55 -20.18 3.86 -2.79
CA TRP A 55 -19.99 3.32 -1.45
C TRP A 55 -21.18 3.62 -0.54
N ILE A 56 -21.71 2.58 0.11
CA ILE A 56 -22.71 2.69 1.17
C ILE A 56 -22.21 2.03 2.45
N GLU A 57 -22.80 2.43 3.58
CA GLU A 57 -22.60 1.77 4.87
C GLU A 57 -23.93 1.16 5.35
N VAL A 58 -23.91 -0.15 5.60
CA VAL A 58 -25.06 -0.92 6.08
C VAL A 58 -24.61 -1.79 7.24
N GLY A 59 -25.18 -1.55 8.43
CA GLY A 59 -24.86 -2.35 9.63
C GLY A 59 -23.39 -2.29 10.05
N GLY A 60 -22.69 -1.17 9.81
CA GLY A 60 -21.27 -0.99 10.12
C GLY A 60 -20.32 -1.71 9.15
N LYS A 61 -20.83 -2.23 8.03
CA LYS A 61 -20.05 -2.75 6.91
C LYS A 61 -20.18 -1.83 5.71
N HIS A 62 -19.12 -1.74 4.91
CA HIS A 62 -19.11 -0.94 3.69
C HIS A 62 -19.28 -1.82 2.46
N TYR A 63 -20.05 -1.34 1.48
CA TYR A 63 -20.36 -2.05 0.23
C TYR A 63 -20.22 -1.09 -0.94
N TYR A 64 -19.76 -1.59 -2.08
CA TYR A 64 -19.65 -0.79 -3.30
C TYR A 64 -20.71 -1.24 -4.32
N LEU A 65 -21.52 -0.29 -4.78
CA LEU A 65 -22.54 -0.50 -5.80
C LEU A 65 -22.04 0.17 -7.08
N TYR A 66 -21.97 -0.57 -8.19
CA TYR A 66 -21.60 -0.03 -9.50
C TYR A 66 -22.61 1.02 -10.00
N GLU A 67 -22.30 1.71 -11.09
CA GLU A 67 -23.17 2.76 -11.65
C GLU A 67 -24.55 2.25 -12.08
N ASP A 68 -24.64 0.99 -12.51
CA ASP A 68 -25.90 0.30 -12.82
C ASP A 68 -26.56 -0.31 -11.57
N GLY A 69 -26.01 -0.08 -10.37
CA GLY A 69 -26.60 -0.37 -9.07
C GLY A 69 -26.28 -1.73 -8.46
N HIS A 70 -25.62 -2.64 -9.20
CA HIS A 70 -25.30 -3.95 -8.64
C HIS A 70 -24.12 -3.86 -7.65
N CYS A 71 -24.17 -4.69 -6.61
CA CYS A 71 -23.13 -4.78 -5.61
C CYS A 71 -21.91 -5.53 -6.15
N ALA A 72 -20.73 -4.98 -5.90
CA ALA A 72 -19.49 -5.70 -6.06
C ALA A 72 -19.41 -6.86 -5.06
N MET A 73 -19.03 -8.05 -5.51
CA MET A 73 -18.95 -9.25 -4.65
C MET A 73 -17.78 -10.14 -5.07
N ASN A 74 -16.96 -10.52 -4.09
CA ASN A 74 -15.76 -11.35 -4.28
C ASN A 74 -14.79 -10.82 -5.34
N GLU A 75 -14.52 -9.51 -5.31
CA GLU A 75 -13.71 -8.84 -6.32
C GLU A 75 -12.95 -7.63 -5.76
N ILE A 76 -12.23 -6.95 -6.66
CA ILE A 76 -11.58 -5.67 -6.40
C ILE A 76 -12.44 -4.58 -7.05
N THR A 77 -12.89 -3.61 -6.26
CA THR A 77 -13.67 -2.48 -6.74
C THR A 77 -12.84 -1.62 -7.70
N PRO A 78 -13.46 -0.78 -8.54
CA PRO A 78 -12.72 0.08 -9.49
C PRO A 78 -11.69 1.02 -8.82
N ASP A 79 -11.93 1.38 -7.56
CA ASP A 79 -11.04 2.20 -6.72
C ASP A 79 -10.05 1.36 -5.87
N GLY A 80 -9.98 0.05 -6.11
CA GLY A 80 -8.93 -0.85 -5.61
C GLY A 80 -9.25 -1.59 -4.31
N PHE A 81 -10.40 -1.36 -3.68
CA PHE A 81 -10.74 -2.02 -2.43
C PHE A 81 -11.22 -3.45 -2.65
N ARG A 82 -10.99 -4.31 -1.67
CA ARG A 82 -11.36 -5.72 -1.72
C ARG A 82 -12.68 -5.92 -0.99
N VAL A 83 -13.60 -6.60 -1.65
CA VAL A 83 -14.88 -7.00 -1.06
C VAL A 83 -14.96 -8.52 -0.98
N ASP A 84 -15.53 -9.02 0.10
CA ASP A 84 -15.68 -10.46 0.33
C ASP A 84 -16.84 -11.05 -0.50
N ALA A 85 -17.13 -12.34 -0.29
CA ALA A 85 -18.19 -13.04 -0.99
C ALA A 85 -19.60 -12.50 -0.70
N ASP A 86 -19.77 -11.73 0.38
CA ASP A 86 -21.02 -11.04 0.73
C ASP A 86 -21.01 -9.58 0.24
N GLY A 87 -19.97 -9.15 -0.47
CA GLY A 87 -19.77 -7.78 -0.96
C GLY A 87 -19.27 -6.80 0.09
N ALA A 88 -19.00 -7.27 1.31
CA ALA A 88 -18.52 -6.41 2.37
C ALA A 88 -17.02 -6.12 2.18
N TRP A 89 -16.66 -4.84 2.26
CA TRP A 89 -15.26 -4.44 2.29
C TRP A 89 -14.53 -5.04 3.48
N TYR A 90 -13.29 -5.46 3.25
CA TYR A 90 -12.37 -5.86 4.30
C TYR A 90 -10.96 -5.29 4.06
N GLU A 91 -10.26 -4.99 5.14
CA GLU A 91 -8.83 -4.68 5.08
C GLU A 91 -8.04 -5.98 4.88
N ALA A 92 -7.44 -6.15 3.70
CA ALA A 92 -6.57 -7.28 3.43
C ALA A 92 -5.20 -7.07 4.08
N LYS A 93 -4.65 -8.11 4.70
CA LYS A 93 -3.35 -8.07 5.36
C LYS A 93 -2.52 -9.30 5.04
N ARG A 94 -1.20 -9.18 5.20
CA ARG A 94 -0.25 -10.29 5.12
C ARG A 94 0.67 -10.27 6.33
N GLU A 95 0.93 -11.43 6.92
CA GLU A 95 1.93 -11.55 7.98
C GLU A 95 3.35 -11.57 7.38
N LEU A 96 4.19 -10.63 7.81
CA LEU A 96 5.61 -10.56 7.49
C LEU A 96 6.37 -10.06 8.72
N LEU A 97 7.51 -10.65 9.05
CA LEU A 97 8.35 -10.23 10.17
C LEU A 97 7.57 -10.20 11.50
N GLY A 98 6.61 -11.12 11.65
CA GLY A 98 5.69 -11.21 12.79
C GLY A 98 4.75 -10.01 12.95
N GLN A 99 4.53 -9.23 11.89
CA GLN A 99 3.60 -8.09 11.86
C GLN A 99 2.55 -8.28 10.78
N GLU A 100 1.35 -7.75 11.00
CA GLU A 100 0.32 -7.68 9.96
C GLU A 100 0.55 -6.43 9.08
N PHE A 101 1.05 -6.62 7.86
CA PHE A 101 1.17 -5.57 6.88
C PHE A 101 -0.14 -5.41 6.11
N PRO A 102 -0.74 -4.20 6.07
CA PRO A 102 -1.90 -3.96 5.24
C PRO A 102 -1.51 -4.02 3.75
N LEU A 103 -2.35 -4.70 2.97
CA LEU A 103 -2.25 -4.71 1.52
C LEU A 103 -2.99 -3.48 0.98
N PRO A 104 -2.31 -2.57 0.28
CA PRO A 104 -2.96 -1.39 -0.24
C PRO A 104 -3.96 -1.75 -1.34
N ALA A 105 -4.98 -0.91 -1.49
CA ALA A 105 -5.99 -1.03 -2.55
C ALA A 105 -5.42 -0.82 -3.97
N GLY A 106 -4.38 0.01 -4.07
CA GLY A 106 -3.65 0.29 -5.29
C GLY A 106 -2.26 0.80 -5.00
N PHE A 107 -1.50 1.11 -6.05
CA PHE A 107 -0.13 1.57 -5.91
C PHE A 107 -0.09 2.82 -5.04
N GLN A 108 0.71 2.78 -3.98
CA GLN A 108 0.79 3.88 -3.02
C GLN A 108 1.60 5.02 -3.61
N ASN A 109 0.94 5.97 -4.28
CA ASN A 109 1.62 7.12 -4.85
C ASN A 109 2.36 7.92 -3.76
N SER A 110 3.68 8.07 -3.90
CA SER A 110 4.52 8.67 -2.86
C SER A 110 4.27 10.16 -2.63
N ILE A 111 3.71 10.87 -3.62
CA ILE A 111 3.29 12.28 -3.48
C ILE A 111 2.00 12.35 -2.66
N SER A 112 1.00 11.55 -3.01
CA SER A 112 -0.29 11.52 -2.31
C SER A 112 -0.18 10.97 -0.88
N LEU A 113 0.76 10.07 -0.64
CA LEU A 113 1.02 9.48 0.67
C LEU A 113 1.57 10.52 1.68
N GLY A 114 2.27 11.55 1.21
CA GLY A 114 2.86 12.59 2.06
C GLY A 114 4.00 12.07 2.94
N ASP A 115 4.13 12.58 4.16
CA ASP A 115 5.15 12.15 5.12
C ASP A 115 4.80 10.80 5.77
N GLY A 116 5.79 9.90 5.91
CA GLY A 116 5.60 8.59 6.54
C GLY A 116 4.94 7.55 5.63
N TRP A 117 4.61 6.38 6.15
CA TRP A 117 4.31 5.19 5.32
C TRP A 117 2.85 4.75 5.35
N GLY A 118 1.92 5.69 5.57
CA GLY A 118 0.48 5.43 5.62
C GLY A 118 0.11 4.27 6.54
N GLY A 119 -0.76 3.37 6.06
CA GLY A 119 -1.19 2.18 6.81
C GLY A 119 -0.04 1.24 7.20
N ALA A 120 1.05 1.20 6.43
CA ALA A 120 2.17 0.31 6.70
C ALA A 120 3.09 0.80 7.85
N GLN A 121 2.97 2.05 8.30
CA GLN A 121 3.89 2.65 9.26
C GLN A 121 4.00 1.86 10.58
N ALA A 122 2.88 1.38 11.12
CA ALA A 122 2.87 0.60 12.35
C ALA A 122 3.58 -0.75 12.19
N ALA A 123 3.27 -1.46 11.10
CA ALA A 123 3.89 -2.75 10.77
C ALA A 123 5.40 -2.61 10.53
N LEU A 124 5.84 -1.55 9.83
CA LEU A 124 7.26 -1.24 9.63
C LEU A 124 7.98 -1.01 10.96
N ASN A 125 7.39 -0.24 11.88
CA ASN A 125 7.97 0.00 13.20
C ASN A 125 8.10 -1.29 14.02
N GLY A 126 7.08 -2.15 14.01
CA GLY A 126 7.13 -3.46 14.66
C GLY A 126 8.18 -4.38 14.03
N ALA A 127 8.25 -4.39 12.71
CA ALA A 127 9.23 -5.17 11.94
C ALA A 127 10.67 -4.74 12.27
N ALA A 128 10.93 -3.44 12.44
CA ALA A 128 12.24 -2.94 12.86
C ALA A 128 12.68 -3.53 14.21
N GLY A 129 11.76 -3.66 15.16
CA GLY A 129 11.99 -4.33 16.45
C GLY A 129 12.30 -5.82 16.27
N LYS A 130 11.49 -6.54 15.49
CA LYS A 130 11.68 -7.97 15.21
C LYS A 130 13.02 -8.25 14.52
N ILE A 131 13.36 -7.48 13.49
CA ILE A 131 14.63 -7.53 12.76
C ILE A 131 15.82 -7.37 13.71
N SER A 132 15.76 -6.39 14.60
CA SER A 132 16.84 -6.19 15.58
C SER A 132 16.93 -7.35 16.56
N ALA A 133 15.81 -7.91 17.01
CA ALA A 133 15.80 -9.04 17.95
C ALA A 133 16.35 -10.33 17.31
N ASP A 134 15.81 -10.72 16.16
CA ASP A 134 16.15 -11.97 15.48
C ASP A 134 17.59 -11.98 14.96
N SER A 135 18.10 -10.82 14.55
CA SER A 135 19.49 -10.68 14.11
C SER A 135 20.50 -10.57 15.26
N GLY A 136 20.05 -10.58 16.53
CA GLY A 136 20.91 -10.30 17.68
C GLY A 136 21.53 -8.90 17.63
N GLY A 137 20.78 -7.93 17.10
CA GLY A 137 21.18 -6.54 16.94
C GLY A 137 22.16 -6.29 15.80
N LYS A 138 22.43 -7.28 14.93
CA LYS A 138 23.38 -7.15 13.81
C LYS A 138 22.78 -6.45 12.60
N ARG A 139 21.45 -6.42 12.49
CA ARG A 139 20.73 -5.79 11.37
C ARG A 139 19.70 -4.81 11.90
N LYS A 140 19.45 -3.75 11.14
CA LYS A 140 18.52 -2.67 11.49
C LYS A 140 17.68 -2.29 10.29
N LEU A 141 16.41 -2.00 10.55
CA LEU A 141 15.52 -1.29 9.65
C LEU A 141 15.37 0.14 10.18
N LEU A 142 15.87 1.10 9.43
CA LEU A 142 15.68 2.52 9.72
C LEU A 142 14.53 3.03 8.87
N ILE A 143 13.61 3.76 9.51
CA ILE A 143 12.41 4.26 8.86
C ILE A 143 12.36 5.76 9.15
N ASP A 144 12.44 6.57 8.11
CA ASP A 144 12.14 7.99 8.16
C ASP A 144 10.93 8.32 7.27
N SER A 145 10.58 9.59 7.12
CA SER A 145 9.38 10.01 6.38
C SER A 145 9.46 9.73 4.87
N THR A 146 10.67 9.51 4.33
CA THR A 146 10.96 9.38 2.91
C THR A 146 11.72 8.12 2.51
N ALA A 147 12.32 7.40 3.46
CA ALA A 147 13.13 6.23 3.21
C ALA A 147 12.91 5.12 4.26
N ILE A 148 12.98 3.88 3.78
CA ILE A 148 13.17 2.69 4.59
C ILE A 148 14.54 2.13 4.20
N GLU A 149 15.47 2.05 5.14
CA GLU A 149 16.81 1.52 4.90
C GLU A 149 17.07 0.30 5.79
N TYR A 150 17.38 -0.83 5.15
CA TYR A 150 17.79 -2.05 5.82
C TYR A 150 19.30 -2.23 5.71
N LYS A 151 19.98 -2.33 6.86
CA LYS A 151 21.45 -2.27 6.90
C LYS A 151 22.08 -3.04 8.06
N SER A 152 23.39 -3.26 7.96
CA SER A 152 24.19 -3.76 9.07
C SER A 152 24.24 -2.74 10.22
N ALA A 153 24.11 -3.23 11.44
CA ALA A 153 24.43 -2.50 12.66
C ALA A 153 25.89 -2.69 13.10
N VAL A 154 26.58 -3.68 12.53
CA VAL A 154 28.00 -3.93 12.77
C VAL A 154 28.80 -2.93 11.96
N LYS A 155 29.54 -2.05 12.64
CA LYS A 155 30.44 -1.09 11.97
C LYS A 155 31.51 -1.86 11.19
N SER A 156 31.52 -1.68 9.88
CA SER A 156 32.56 -2.16 8.95
C SER A 156 33.42 -0.98 8.51
N ALA A 157 34.65 -1.23 8.06
CA ALA A 157 35.55 -0.21 7.51
C ALA A 157 35.06 0.39 6.17
N LYS A 158 34.00 -0.18 5.57
CA LYS A 158 33.24 0.45 4.47
C LYS A 158 32.03 1.15 5.07
N ASP A 159 31.96 2.48 4.93
CA ASP A 159 30.95 3.35 5.52
C ASP A 159 29.51 3.09 5.06
N ASP A 160 29.32 2.26 4.03
CA ASP A 160 27.99 1.92 3.51
C ASP A 160 27.69 0.43 3.65
N ALA A 161 27.06 0.08 4.78
CA ALA A 161 26.64 -1.28 5.10
C ALA A 161 25.15 -1.52 4.81
N ARG A 162 24.56 -0.75 3.88
CA ARG A 162 23.17 -0.91 3.43
C ARG A 162 23.02 -2.19 2.62
N TYR A 163 22.00 -2.97 2.96
CA TYR A 163 21.61 -4.19 2.26
C TYR A 163 20.49 -3.88 1.26
N MET A 164 19.51 -3.08 1.66
CA MET A 164 18.41 -2.64 0.81
C MET A 164 17.91 -1.27 1.23
N GLY A 165 17.30 -0.54 0.30
CA GLY A 165 16.64 0.73 0.61
C GLY A 165 15.47 1.02 -0.32
N LEU A 166 14.35 1.44 0.25
CA LEU A 166 13.18 1.93 -0.47
C LEU A 166 13.04 3.43 -0.21
N TYR A 167 13.09 4.23 -1.27
CA TYR A 167 13.13 5.68 -1.20
C TYR A 167 11.96 6.25 -1.98
N LYS A 168 11.20 7.17 -1.39
CA LYS A 168 10.16 7.91 -2.12
C LYS A 168 10.78 8.77 -3.21
N ASP A 169 10.17 8.73 -4.39
CA ASP A 169 10.43 9.69 -5.46
C ASP A 169 9.24 10.65 -5.57
N SER A 170 9.36 11.79 -4.90
CA SER A 170 8.35 12.86 -4.89
C SER A 170 8.18 13.57 -6.24
N THR A 171 8.99 13.23 -7.25
CA THR A 171 8.87 13.80 -8.60
C THR A 171 7.94 12.96 -9.46
N THR A 172 8.03 11.63 -9.34
CA THR A 172 7.28 10.70 -10.19
C THR A 172 6.07 10.09 -9.48
N GLY A 173 5.89 10.35 -8.19
CA GLY A 173 4.90 9.66 -7.36
C GLY A 173 5.25 8.18 -7.13
N GLY A 174 6.49 7.80 -7.45
CA GLY A 174 7.01 6.45 -7.36
C GLY A 174 8.01 6.27 -6.23
N TYR A 175 8.82 5.22 -6.35
CA TYR A 175 9.89 4.85 -5.42
C TYR A 175 11.13 4.40 -6.17
N ARG A 176 12.29 4.55 -5.54
CA ARG A 176 13.51 3.84 -5.89
C ARG A 176 13.75 2.72 -4.88
N LEU A 177 13.91 1.49 -5.36
CA LEU A 177 14.33 0.34 -4.58
C LEU A 177 15.76 -0.02 -4.96
N ASP A 178 16.67 0.06 -4.00
CA ASP A 178 18.06 -0.38 -4.13
C ASP A 178 18.26 -1.70 -3.38
N ILE A 179 18.94 -2.67 -4.01
CA ILE A 179 19.26 -4.00 -3.47
C ILE A 179 20.77 -4.25 -3.61
N PHE A 180 21.44 -4.57 -2.50
CA PHE A 180 22.89 -4.77 -2.41
C PHE A 180 23.28 -6.15 -1.86
N ILE A 181 22.29 -7.03 -1.65
CA ILE A 181 22.49 -8.35 -1.05
C ILE A 181 21.82 -9.43 -1.92
N LEU A 182 22.32 -10.66 -1.82
CA LEU A 182 21.63 -11.81 -2.39
C LEU A 182 20.32 -12.04 -1.65
N LEU A 183 19.28 -12.32 -2.42
CA LEU A 183 17.96 -12.65 -1.88
C LEU A 183 17.77 -14.15 -2.03
N ASP A 184 17.70 -14.90 -0.94
CA ASP A 184 17.41 -16.33 -1.01
C ASP A 184 15.92 -16.55 -0.71
N ARG A 185 15.26 -17.41 -1.49
CA ARG A 185 13.87 -17.86 -1.26
C ARG A 185 13.79 -19.21 -0.57
N ASN A 186 14.88 -19.98 -0.57
CA ASN A 186 14.89 -21.37 -0.17
C ASN A 186 15.07 -21.52 1.34
N SER A 187 13.98 -21.72 2.06
CA SER A 187 13.99 -21.91 3.52
C SER A 187 14.77 -23.15 4.00
N GLU A 188 15.12 -24.10 3.12
CA GLU A 188 15.79 -25.35 3.51
C GLU A 188 17.31 -25.19 3.73
N THR A 189 17.95 -24.22 3.09
CA THR A 189 19.39 -23.98 3.19
C THR A 189 19.74 -22.66 3.87
N GLN A 190 18.73 -21.85 4.19
CA GLN A 190 18.91 -20.53 4.75
C GLN A 190 19.40 -20.55 6.20
N SER A 191 20.42 -19.75 6.44
CA SER A 191 20.67 -19.21 7.76
C SER A 191 19.50 -18.30 8.19
N LEU A 192 19.28 -18.18 9.51
CA LEU A 192 18.28 -17.24 10.07
C LEU A 192 18.45 -15.81 9.53
N GLY A 193 19.68 -15.43 9.16
CA GLY A 193 19.99 -14.13 8.58
C GLY A 193 19.50 -13.94 7.14
N GLU A 194 19.41 -15.00 6.33
CA GLU A 194 18.99 -14.95 4.93
C GLU A 194 17.46 -14.96 4.79
N ALA A 195 16.76 -15.70 5.66
CA ALA A 195 15.30 -15.65 5.75
C ALA A 195 14.79 -14.23 6.05
N LEU A 196 15.49 -13.53 6.94
CA LEU A 196 15.17 -12.15 7.32
C LEU A 196 15.36 -11.17 6.15
N ASP A 197 16.38 -11.36 5.33
CA ASP A 197 16.67 -10.50 4.18
C ASP A 197 15.54 -10.56 3.16
N TYR A 198 15.04 -11.75 2.88
CA TYR A 198 13.95 -11.94 1.94
C TYR A 198 12.62 -11.39 2.47
N GLU A 199 12.30 -11.58 3.74
CA GLU A 199 11.08 -11.02 4.32
C GLU A 199 11.08 -9.49 4.35
N VAL A 200 12.23 -8.85 4.58
CA VAL A 200 12.35 -7.39 4.50
C VAL A 200 12.08 -6.88 3.08
N PHE A 201 12.61 -7.57 2.06
CA PHE A 201 12.33 -7.27 0.67
C PHE A 201 10.82 -7.32 0.39
N LYS A 202 10.14 -8.38 0.83
CA LYS A 202 8.68 -8.53 0.69
C LYS A 202 7.90 -7.42 1.40
N ALA A 203 8.33 -7.04 2.60
CA ALA A 203 7.69 -5.97 3.37
C ALA A 203 7.80 -4.62 2.65
N MET A 204 8.95 -4.33 2.03
CA MET A 204 9.14 -3.12 1.22
C MET A 204 8.19 -3.09 0.01
N LEU A 205 8.01 -4.21 -0.69
CA LEU A 205 7.11 -4.27 -1.85
C LEU A 205 5.63 -4.23 -1.44
N THR A 206 5.27 -4.88 -0.33
CA THR A 206 3.92 -4.85 0.26
C THR A 206 3.52 -3.43 0.68
N THR A 207 4.49 -2.62 1.08
CA THR A 207 4.26 -1.21 1.45
C THR A 207 3.79 -0.35 0.28
N VAL A 208 4.07 -0.75 -0.98
CA VAL A 208 3.87 0.12 -2.14
C VAL A 208 2.87 -0.39 -3.18
N SER A 209 2.61 -1.69 -3.27
CA SER A 209 1.80 -2.30 -4.35
C SER A 209 0.64 -3.12 -3.79
N SER A 210 -0.50 -3.08 -4.47
CA SER A 210 -1.68 -3.92 -4.22
C SER A 210 -1.51 -5.36 -4.72
N THR A 211 -0.48 -5.58 -5.55
CA THR A 211 -0.09 -6.87 -6.14
C THR A 211 1.37 -7.20 -5.80
N PRO A 212 1.75 -7.24 -4.51
CA PRO A 212 3.16 -7.31 -4.12
C PRO A 212 3.82 -8.63 -4.52
N ASP A 213 3.07 -9.74 -4.66
CA ASP A 213 3.65 -11.02 -5.09
C ASP A 213 4.10 -11.00 -6.57
N GLN A 214 3.37 -10.27 -7.45
CA GLN A 214 3.80 -10.09 -8.83
C GLN A 214 5.05 -9.21 -8.90
N LEU A 215 5.05 -8.13 -8.11
CA LEU A 215 6.19 -7.22 -8.01
C LEU A 215 7.43 -7.92 -7.43
N GLU A 216 7.24 -8.75 -6.41
CA GLU A 216 8.24 -9.62 -5.80
C GLU A 216 8.87 -10.52 -6.85
N GLU A 217 8.07 -11.23 -7.64
CA GLU A 217 8.56 -12.12 -8.69
C GLU A 217 9.33 -11.39 -9.78
N ALA A 218 8.81 -10.24 -10.22
CA ALA A 218 9.43 -9.47 -11.29
C ALA A 218 10.80 -8.93 -10.86
N VAL A 219 10.86 -8.30 -9.68
CA VAL A 219 12.13 -7.75 -9.16
C VAL A 219 13.10 -8.87 -8.82
N TYR A 220 12.68 -9.92 -8.11
CA TYR A 220 13.55 -11.02 -7.71
C TYR A 220 14.16 -11.76 -8.91
N SER A 221 13.33 -12.17 -9.87
CA SER A 221 13.83 -12.94 -11.04
C SER A 221 14.83 -12.12 -11.85
N SER A 222 14.59 -10.82 -12.03
CA SER A 222 15.53 -9.93 -12.72
C SER A 222 16.84 -9.74 -11.94
N TRP A 223 16.78 -9.69 -10.61
CA TRP A 223 17.96 -9.54 -9.74
C TRP A 223 18.85 -10.78 -9.76
N GLN A 224 18.25 -11.98 -9.73
CA GLN A 224 18.97 -13.25 -9.71
C GLN A 224 19.39 -13.77 -11.10
N GLY A 225 19.06 -13.03 -12.16
CA GLY A 225 19.54 -13.29 -13.52
C GLY A 225 18.60 -14.09 -14.43
N ASP A 226 17.50 -14.64 -13.92
CA ASP A 226 16.47 -15.32 -14.73
C ASP A 226 15.68 -14.32 -15.59
N ASN A 227 15.35 -13.17 -14.99
CA ASN A 227 14.60 -12.05 -15.58
C ASN A 227 13.35 -12.48 -16.38
N SER A 228 12.46 -13.26 -15.74
CA SER A 228 11.26 -13.83 -16.37
C SER A 228 10.26 -12.79 -16.88
N TRP A 229 10.35 -11.56 -16.37
CA TRP A 229 9.53 -10.40 -16.76
C TRP A 229 10.19 -9.50 -17.80
N ASN A 230 11.40 -9.83 -18.26
CA ASN A 230 12.17 -9.03 -19.23
C ASN A 230 12.38 -7.57 -18.79
N ILE A 231 12.56 -7.36 -17.49
CA ILE A 231 12.86 -6.03 -16.94
C ILE A 231 14.19 -5.56 -17.48
N SER A 232 14.25 -4.32 -17.96
CA SER A 232 15.47 -3.74 -18.50
C SER A 232 15.50 -2.22 -18.34
N ARG A 233 16.63 -1.64 -18.73
CA ARG A 233 16.80 -0.18 -18.87
C ARG A 233 16.11 0.40 -20.11
N ALA A 234 15.75 -0.45 -21.07
CA ALA A 234 15.36 -0.03 -22.41
C ALA A 234 13.85 0.18 -22.55
N ALA A 235 13.05 -0.44 -21.67
CA ALA A 235 11.61 -0.39 -21.71
C ALA A 235 11.01 -0.41 -20.29
N ILE A 236 9.88 0.28 -20.15
CA ILE A 236 9.05 0.19 -18.96
C ILE A 236 8.36 -1.18 -18.98
N THR A 237 8.40 -1.89 -17.85
CA THR A 237 7.72 -3.18 -17.69
C THR A 237 6.53 -3.02 -16.75
N SER A 238 5.32 -3.33 -17.21
CA SER A 238 4.12 -3.33 -16.36
C SER A 238 4.11 -4.56 -15.47
N VAL A 239 3.98 -4.36 -14.17
CA VAL A 239 3.92 -5.41 -13.15
C VAL A 239 2.79 -5.08 -12.20
N GLY A 240 1.65 -5.75 -12.38
CA GLY A 240 0.44 -5.48 -11.62
C GLY A 240 0.02 -4.01 -11.70
N ASP A 241 -0.08 -3.35 -10.55
CA ASP A 241 -0.47 -1.94 -10.41
C ASP A 241 0.68 -0.92 -10.61
N CYS A 242 1.86 -1.38 -11.02
CA CYS A 242 3.03 -0.52 -11.15
C CYS A 242 3.81 -0.74 -12.45
N SER A 243 4.62 0.25 -12.77
CA SER A 243 5.60 0.23 -13.84
C SER A 243 7.01 0.11 -13.24
N VAL A 244 7.77 -0.87 -13.68
CA VAL A 244 9.12 -1.16 -13.19
C VAL A 244 10.16 -0.81 -14.25
N ILE A 245 11.18 -0.06 -13.84
CA ILE A 245 12.34 0.31 -14.65
C ILE A 245 13.60 -0.10 -13.90
N TYR A 246 14.56 -0.73 -14.58
CA TYR A 246 15.82 -1.13 -13.98
C TYR A 246 16.99 -0.27 -14.47
N GLU A 247 17.82 0.20 -13.52
CA GLU A 247 19.09 0.84 -13.80
C GLU A 247 20.22 -0.09 -13.34
N ALA A 248 21.06 -0.52 -14.29
CA ALA A 248 22.13 -1.47 -14.01
C ALA A 248 23.23 -0.83 -13.14
N GLY A 249 23.50 -1.44 -11.99
CA GLY A 249 24.64 -1.16 -11.13
C GLY A 249 25.69 -2.27 -11.17
N GLN A 250 26.96 -1.92 -11.03
CA GLN A 250 28.00 -2.92 -10.74
C GLN A 250 27.84 -3.38 -9.29
N GLY A 251 27.31 -4.59 -9.07
CA GLY A 251 27.14 -5.19 -7.75
C GLY A 251 25.94 -4.69 -6.93
N TYR A 252 24.97 -4.02 -7.56
CA TYR A 252 23.72 -3.61 -6.92
C TYR A 252 22.58 -3.55 -7.96
N GLY A 253 21.36 -3.84 -7.51
CA GLY A 253 20.15 -3.72 -8.31
C GLY A 253 19.42 -2.43 -7.94
N ARG A 254 19.10 -1.59 -8.92
CA ARG A 254 18.33 -0.37 -8.72
C ARG A 254 17.07 -0.39 -9.58
N TYR A 255 15.93 -0.30 -8.93
CA TYR A 255 14.62 -0.36 -9.54
C TYR A 255 13.86 0.92 -9.26
N TYR A 256 13.20 1.46 -10.27
CA TYR A 256 12.24 2.54 -10.12
C TYR A 256 10.84 1.97 -10.28
N LEU A 257 10.03 2.12 -9.25
CA LEU A 257 8.66 1.65 -9.14
C LEU A 257 7.76 2.86 -9.33
N ARG A 258 6.90 2.87 -10.34
CA ARG A 258 6.02 4.00 -10.64
C ARG A 258 4.57 3.54 -10.69
N PRO A 259 3.59 4.42 -10.45
CA PRO A 259 2.20 4.09 -10.75
C PRO A 259 2.08 3.62 -12.21
N SER A 260 1.27 2.60 -12.47
CA SER A 260 0.89 2.27 -13.85
C SER A 260 0.17 3.48 -14.47
N GLY A 261 0.57 3.85 -15.69
CA GLY A 261 -0.10 4.87 -16.49
C GLY A 261 -1.37 4.39 -17.15
#